data_AF-A0A7W0P265-F1
#
_entry.id   AF-A0A7W0P265-F1
#
_cell.length_a   1.000
_cell.length_b   1.000
_cell.length_c   1.000
_cell.angle_alpha   90.00
_cell.angle_beta   90.00
_cell.angle_gamma   90.00
#
_symmetry.space_group_name_H-M   'P 1'
#
loop_
_entity.id
_entity.type
_entity.pdbx_description
1 polymer ?
#
loop_
_entity_poly.entity_id
_entity_poly.type
_entity_poly.pdbx_seq_one_letter_code
_entity_poly.pdbx_strand_id
1 'polypeptide(L)'
;YRDPETQIAFAATWGQNPRFMASFADGTKLASECAILGNATGFGIWQRGMRGFAIPEIGDLPAKLDASELLAAPKVDYALGAAPGAGGFVVAHEGEPERSKSLHYLKMGEGPLHVFTRPFHLPHLEVPLSAARAVLWHDAAITPLGAPVLEVIALAKRTLEPGEVLDGVGGFAWYGLVETAATAASEGLLPMGLAEGATVTRRLAPDTPIRYDDVEVADSSVANVRRAQDNRAFPEP
;
A
#
# COMPACT_ATOMS: atom_id res chain seq x y z
N TYR A 1 15.10 0.66 -13.03
CA TYR A 1 14.19 0.74 -11.86
C TYR A 1 14.50 2.01 -11.07
N ARG A 2 13.69 2.33 -10.07
CA ARG A 2 14.03 3.38 -9.10
C ARG A 2 14.83 2.74 -7.97
N ASP A 3 16.00 3.27 -7.72
CA ASP A 3 17.02 2.77 -6.79
C ASP A 3 17.77 3.97 -6.17
N PRO A 4 18.64 3.75 -5.17
CA PRO A 4 19.35 4.86 -4.54
C PRO A 4 20.13 5.71 -5.53
N GLU A 5 20.80 5.11 -6.52
CA GLU A 5 21.62 5.83 -7.51
C GLU A 5 20.79 6.78 -8.37
N THR A 6 19.68 6.30 -8.93
CA THR A 6 18.76 7.08 -9.75
C THR A 6 18.06 8.20 -8.96
N GLN A 7 18.03 8.12 -7.63
CA GLN A 7 17.40 9.13 -6.76
C GLN A 7 18.38 10.12 -6.12
N ILE A 8 19.71 9.99 -6.33
CA ILE A 8 20.72 10.87 -5.71
C ILE A 8 20.44 12.36 -5.98
N ALA A 9 20.22 12.73 -7.24
CA ALA A 9 20.03 14.14 -7.61
C ALA A 9 18.76 14.75 -6.98
N PHE A 10 17.66 14.00 -6.97
CA PHE A 10 16.42 14.42 -6.33
C PHE A 10 16.59 14.53 -4.82
N ALA A 11 17.20 13.51 -4.20
CA ALA A 11 17.41 13.48 -2.75
C ALA A 11 18.31 14.63 -2.29
N ALA A 12 19.39 14.95 -3.02
CA ALA A 12 20.28 16.07 -2.73
C ALA A 12 19.55 17.43 -2.78
N THR A 13 18.61 17.60 -3.72
CA THR A 13 17.81 18.83 -3.84
C THR A 13 17.00 19.12 -2.57
N TRP A 14 16.54 18.07 -1.88
CA TRP A 14 15.66 18.16 -0.72
C TRP A 14 16.31 17.76 0.61
N GLY A 15 17.63 17.55 0.64
CA GLY A 15 18.35 17.11 1.83
C GLY A 15 17.88 15.74 2.36
N GLN A 16 17.43 14.86 1.46
CA GLN A 16 16.87 13.54 1.80
C GLN A 16 17.89 12.42 1.61
N ASN A 17 17.59 11.26 2.21
CA ASN A 17 18.34 10.03 1.96
C ASN A 17 17.90 9.41 0.61
N PRO A 18 18.84 9.09 -0.32
CA PRO A 18 18.48 8.51 -1.62
C PRO A 18 17.74 7.18 -1.54
N ARG A 19 18.08 6.31 -0.58
CA ARG A 19 17.37 5.05 -0.34
C ARG A 19 15.93 5.29 0.10
N PHE A 20 15.72 6.30 0.96
CA PHE A 20 14.37 6.71 1.34
C PHE A 20 13.59 7.19 0.11
N MET A 21 14.16 8.07 -0.71
CA MET A 21 13.54 8.55 -1.96
C MET A 21 13.24 7.43 -2.95
N ALA A 22 14.12 6.43 -3.07
CA ALA A 22 13.91 5.28 -3.93
C ALA A 22 12.66 4.49 -3.53
N SER A 23 12.38 4.33 -2.23
CA SER A 23 11.18 3.61 -1.75
C SER A 23 9.85 4.32 -2.05
N PHE A 24 9.87 5.63 -2.27
CA PHE A 24 8.69 6.36 -2.78
C PHE A 24 8.56 6.15 -4.27
N ALA A 25 9.67 6.27 -4.99
CA ALA A 25 9.69 6.25 -6.44
C ALA A 25 9.43 4.86 -7.02
N ASP A 26 9.83 3.79 -6.33
CA ASP A 26 9.57 2.40 -6.72
C ASP A 26 8.19 1.87 -6.29
N GLY A 27 7.39 2.69 -5.58
CA GLY A 27 6.03 2.35 -5.16
C GLY A 27 5.94 1.53 -3.87
N THR A 28 7.05 1.11 -3.26
CA THR A 28 7.04 0.27 -2.05
C THR A 28 6.32 0.94 -0.87
N LYS A 29 6.57 2.24 -0.68
CA LYS A 29 5.90 3.03 0.37
C LYS A 29 4.39 3.12 0.11
N LEU A 30 3.99 3.38 -1.13
CA LEU A 30 2.59 3.47 -1.53
C LEU A 30 1.88 2.13 -1.31
N ALA A 31 2.51 1.02 -1.68
CA ALA A 31 1.99 -0.31 -1.44
C ALA A 31 1.75 -0.57 0.06
N SER A 32 2.70 -0.17 0.91
CA SER A 32 2.58 -0.28 2.37
C SER A 32 1.38 0.49 2.92
N GLU A 33 1.17 1.73 2.47
CA GLU A 33 0.04 2.55 2.92
C GLU A 33 -1.30 1.97 2.49
N CYS A 34 -1.40 1.50 1.24
CA CYS A 34 -2.64 0.89 0.75
C CYS A 34 -2.95 -0.44 1.46
N ALA A 35 -1.94 -1.25 1.77
CA ALA A 35 -2.13 -2.46 2.56
C ALA A 35 -2.60 -2.16 3.99
N ILE A 36 -2.07 -1.09 4.62
CA ILE A 36 -2.55 -0.63 5.94
C ILE A 36 -4.03 -0.23 5.85
N LEU A 37 -4.42 0.55 4.83
CA LEU A 37 -5.82 0.94 4.63
C LEU A 37 -6.71 -0.28 4.42
N GLY A 38 -6.34 -1.21 3.52
CA GLY A 38 -7.15 -2.40 3.25
C GLY A 38 -7.29 -3.29 4.49
N ASN A 39 -6.22 -3.49 5.26
CA ASN A 39 -6.27 -4.27 6.50
C ASN A 39 -7.08 -3.57 7.62
N ALA A 40 -7.21 -2.25 7.59
CA ALA A 40 -8.03 -1.48 8.54
C ALA A 40 -9.49 -1.32 8.12
N THR A 41 -9.85 -1.68 6.88
CA THR A 41 -11.22 -1.52 6.34
C THR A 41 -11.83 -2.80 5.79
N GLY A 42 -11.04 -3.86 5.60
CA GLY A 42 -11.43 -5.07 4.88
C GLY A 42 -11.47 -4.90 3.36
N PHE A 43 -11.03 -3.75 2.83
CA PHE A 43 -11.12 -3.48 1.39
C PHE A 43 -10.02 -4.23 0.64
N GLY A 44 -10.39 -4.75 -0.54
CA GLY A 44 -9.47 -5.49 -1.40
C GLY A 44 -8.71 -4.57 -2.37
N ILE A 45 -8.08 -5.18 -3.37
CA ILE A 45 -7.48 -4.52 -4.53
C ILE A 45 -8.06 -5.13 -5.80
N TRP A 46 -7.94 -4.42 -6.92
CA TRP A 46 -8.40 -4.94 -8.23
C TRP A 46 -7.45 -5.98 -8.82
N GLN A 47 -6.14 -5.81 -8.59
CA GLN A 47 -5.07 -6.64 -9.11
C GLN A 47 -3.80 -6.40 -8.31
N ARG A 48 -2.83 -7.31 -8.40
CA ARG A 48 -1.47 -7.13 -7.83
C ARG A 48 -0.91 -5.76 -8.23
N GLY A 49 -0.44 -5.00 -7.24
CA GLY A 49 0.08 -3.65 -7.44
C GLY A 49 -0.96 -2.55 -7.63
N MET A 50 -2.27 -2.87 -7.54
CA MET A 50 -3.39 -1.95 -7.76
C MET A 50 -3.49 -1.45 -9.22
N ARG A 51 -4.53 -0.68 -9.57
CA ARG A 51 -4.72 -0.15 -10.94
C ARG A 51 -3.92 1.13 -11.19
N GLY A 52 -3.83 2.04 -10.22
CA GLY A 52 -3.13 3.31 -10.35
C GLY A 52 -3.76 4.22 -11.41
N PHE A 53 -4.86 4.90 -11.08
CA PHE A 53 -5.62 5.69 -12.05
C PHE A 53 -4.86 6.97 -12.45
N ALA A 54 -4.38 7.04 -13.69
CA ALA A 54 -3.76 8.25 -14.24
C ALA A 54 -4.83 9.30 -14.61
N ILE A 55 -4.93 10.35 -13.80
CA ILE A 55 -5.92 11.43 -13.93
C ILE A 55 -5.29 12.77 -13.51
N PRO A 56 -5.68 13.90 -14.13
CA PRO A 56 -5.13 15.21 -13.78
C PRO A 56 -5.71 15.77 -12.48
N GLU A 57 -6.99 15.51 -12.20
CA GLU A 57 -7.65 15.94 -10.97
C GLU A 57 -8.35 14.77 -10.30
N ILE A 58 -8.32 14.73 -8.97
CA ILE A 58 -8.98 13.66 -8.20
C ILE A 58 -10.50 13.63 -8.41
N GLY A 59 -11.09 14.77 -8.79
CA GLY A 59 -12.48 14.93 -9.20
C GLY A 59 -12.88 14.09 -10.41
N ASP A 60 -11.92 13.68 -11.23
CA ASP A 60 -12.15 12.88 -12.44
C ASP A 60 -12.25 11.37 -12.14
N LEU A 61 -11.83 10.94 -10.95
CA LEU A 61 -11.77 9.53 -10.58
C LEU A 61 -13.13 8.81 -10.65
N PRO A 62 -14.27 9.40 -10.18
CA PRO A 62 -15.57 8.74 -10.26
C PRO A 62 -15.95 8.26 -11.66
N ALA A 63 -15.56 8.99 -12.71
CA ALA A 63 -15.84 8.62 -14.10
C ALA A 63 -15.03 7.41 -14.61
N LYS A 64 -14.04 6.95 -13.85
CA LYS A 64 -13.21 5.76 -14.15
C LYS A 64 -13.65 4.51 -13.39
N LEU A 65 -14.69 4.62 -12.56
CA LEU A 65 -15.10 3.59 -11.61
C LEU A 65 -16.49 3.08 -11.95
N ASP A 66 -16.72 1.79 -11.69
CA ASP A 66 -18.04 1.17 -11.73
C ASP A 66 -18.60 1.11 -10.29
N ALA A 67 -19.73 1.78 -10.06
CA ALA A 67 -20.38 1.79 -8.76
C ALA A 67 -20.81 0.39 -8.30
N SER A 68 -21.28 -0.46 -9.22
CA SER A 68 -21.71 -1.81 -8.89
C SER A 68 -20.54 -2.71 -8.47
N GLU A 69 -19.38 -2.53 -9.11
CA GLU A 69 -18.14 -3.23 -8.75
C GLU A 69 -17.69 -2.87 -7.33
N LEU A 70 -17.72 -1.57 -6.99
CA LEU A 70 -17.31 -1.07 -5.68
C LEU A 70 -18.28 -1.45 -4.55
N LEU A 71 -19.59 -1.45 -4.82
CA LEU A 71 -20.60 -1.88 -3.86
C LEU A 71 -20.53 -3.39 -3.57
N ALA A 72 -20.19 -4.20 -4.58
CA ALA A 72 -20.03 -5.64 -4.41
C ALA A 72 -18.75 -5.99 -3.63
N ALA A 73 -17.65 -5.28 -3.91
CA ALA A 73 -16.39 -5.49 -3.22
C ALA A 73 -15.57 -4.19 -3.21
N PRO A 74 -15.49 -3.49 -2.06
CA PRO A 74 -14.78 -2.22 -1.97
C PRO A 74 -13.26 -2.41 -2.14
N LYS A 75 -12.58 -1.32 -2.54
CA LYS A 75 -11.21 -1.34 -3.03
C LYS A 75 -10.36 -0.22 -2.44
N VAL A 76 -9.07 -0.49 -2.28
CA VAL A 76 -8.02 0.51 -2.02
C VAL A 76 -7.15 0.64 -3.27
N ASP A 77 -6.86 1.88 -3.67
CA ASP A 77 -6.04 2.20 -4.83
C ASP A 77 -5.52 3.65 -4.72
N TYR A 78 -4.81 4.11 -5.74
CA TYR A 78 -4.16 5.41 -5.82
C TYR A 78 -4.44 6.10 -7.16
N ALA A 79 -4.23 7.41 -7.17
CA ALA A 79 -4.32 8.24 -8.37
C ALA A 79 -2.92 8.76 -8.76
N LEU A 80 -2.58 8.63 -10.03
CA LEU A 80 -1.30 9.02 -10.60
C LEU A 80 -1.40 10.40 -11.26
N GLY A 81 -0.63 11.35 -10.74
CA GLY A 81 -0.55 12.72 -11.29
C GLY A 81 -1.71 13.64 -10.93
N ALA A 82 -2.63 13.18 -10.08
CA ALA A 82 -3.82 13.94 -9.69
C ALA A 82 -3.49 15.12 -8.78
N ALA A 83 -4.12 16.26 -9.04
CA ALA A 83 -4.24 17.36 -8.08
C ALA A 83 -5.43 17.12 -7.13
N PRO A 84 -5.31 17.46 -5.83
CA PRO A 84 -4.10 17.92 -5.14
C PRO A 84 -3.08 16.79 -4.98
N GLY A 85 -1.79 17.09 -5.18
CA GLY A 85 -0.70 16.09 -5.19
C GLY A 85 -0.31 15.53 -3.82
N ALA A 86 -1.07 15.84 -2.77
CA ALA A 86 -0.85 15.36 -1.41
C ALA A 86 -2.18 15.10 -0.71
N GLY A 87 -2.16 14.16 0.24
CA GLY A 87 -3.32 13.81 1.04
C GLY A 87 -3.92 12.47 0.67
N GLY A 88 -5.22 12.32 0.91
CA GLY A 88 -5.96 11.09 0.64
C GLY A 88 -7.40 11.38 0.21
N PHE A 89 -8.07 10.37 -0.30
CA PHE A 89 -9.44 10.47 -0.80
C PHE A 89 -10.28 9.25 -0.43
N VAL A 90 -11.59 9.44 -0.44
CA VAL A 90 -12.60 8.37 -0.39
C VAL A 90 -13.59 8.61 -1.51
N VAL A 91 -13.91 7.56 -2.26
CA VAL A 91 -15.04 7.58 -3.20
C VAL A 91 -16.22 6.89 -2.52
N ALA A 92 -17.34 7.59 -2.43
CA ALA A 92 -18.57 7.09 -1.81
C ALA A 92 -19.71 7.05 -2.83
N HIS A 93 -20.58 6.05 -2.70
CA HIS A 93 -21.79 5.91 -3.49
C HIS A 93 -22.99 6.50 -2.75
N GLU A 94 -23.75 7.39 -3.41
CA GLU A 94 -25.05 7.87 -2.93
C GLU A 94 -26.17 7.26 -3.79
N GLY A 95 -26.94 6.36 -3.20
CA GLY A 95 -28.03 5.65 -3.88
C GLY A 95 -29.37 6.39 -3.85
N GLU A 96 -29.55 7.40 -2.99
CA GLU A 96 -30.80 8.16 -2.90
C GLU A 96 -30.79 9.32 -3.90
N PRO A 97 -31.71 9.36 -4.89
CA PRO A 97 -31.70 10.35 -5.95
C PRO A 97 -31.72 11.81 -5.46
N GLU A 98 -32.47 12.13 -4.41
CA GLU A 98 -32.56 13.49 -3.88
C GLU A 98 -31.26 13.95 -3.17
N ARG A 99 -30.56 13.02 -2.51
CA ARG A 99 -29.23 13.32 -1.94
C ARG A 99 -28.18 13.44 -3.02
N SER A 100 -28.21 12.58 -4.03
CA SER A 100 -27.32 12.66 -5.21
C SER A 100 -27.50 14.00 -5.94
N LYS A 101 -28.74 14.45 -6.17
CA LYS A 101 -29.05 15.79 -6.70
C LYS A 101 -28.49 16.92 -5.82
N SER A 102 -28.59 16.78 -4.50
CA SER A 102 -28.06 17.77 -3.55
C SER A 102 -26.53 17.84 -3.62
N LEU A 103 -25.85 16.70 -3.69
CA LEU A 103 -24.39 16.63 -3.87
C LEU A 103 -23.97 17.24 -5.21
N HIS A 104 -24.71 16.98 -6.28
CA HIS A 104 -24.47 17.61 -7.57
C HIS A 104 -24.64 19.14 -7.52
N TYR A 105 -25.70 19.63 -6.88
CA TYR A 105 -25.90 21.07 -6.64
C TYR A 105 -24.72 21.70 -5.90
N LEU A 106 -24.17 20.99 -4.90
CA LEU A 106 -22.99 21.36 -4.14
C LEU A 106 -21.65 21.12 -4.88
N LYS A 107 -21.69 20.82 -6.18
CA LYS A 107 -20.51 20.64 -7.05
C LYS A 107 -19.64 19.43 -6.70
N MET A 108 -20.24 18.39 -6.13
CA MET A 108 -19.56 17.12 -5.79
C MET A 108 -19.57 16.08 -6.93
N GLY A 109 -19.80 16.50 -8.17
CA GLY A 109 -19.93 15.62 -9.34
C GLY A 109 -21.38 15.22 -9.66
N GLU A 110 -21.59 14.54 -10.78
CA GLU A 110 -22.92 14.10 -11.25
C GLU A 110 -23.49 12.90 -10.47
N GLY A 111 -22.65 12.19 -9.71
CA GLY A 111 -23.04 10.97 -9.02
C GLY A 111 -23.17 9.76 -9.97
N PRO A 112 -23.55 8.58 -9.44
CA PRO A 112 -23.83 8.31 -8.03
C PRO A 112 -22.56 8.17 -7.18
N LEU A 113 -21.37 8.20 -7.80
CA LEU A 113 -20.09 8.21 -7.11
C LEU A 113 -19.61 9.66 -6.88
N HIS A 114 -19.23 9.94 -5.64
CA HIS A 114 -18.74 11.24 -5.21
C HIS A 114 -17.39 11.08 -4.51
N VAL A 115 -16.46 12.00 -4.75
CA VAL A 115 -15.12 11.96 -4.15
C VAL A 115 -14.98 12.99 -3.04
N PHE A 116 -14.44 12.54 -1.90
CA PHE A 116 -14.13 13.36 -0.75
C PHE A 116 -12.62 13.35 -0.55
N THR A 117 -11.99 14.51 -0.43
CA THR A 117 -10.55 14.62 -0.30
C THR A 117 -10.14 15.33 0.97
N ARG A 118 -9.05 14.86 1.56
CA ARG A 118 -8.26 15.60 2.54
C ARG A 118 -6.96 16.00 1.83
N PRO A 119 -6.81 17.26 1.36
CA PRO A 119 -5.76 17.66 0.41
C PRO A 119 -4.39 17.90 1.08
N PHE A 120 -4.19 17.33 2.27
CA PHE A 120 -2.97 17.41 3.05
C PHE A 120 -2.92 16.27 4.07
N HIS A 121 -1.71 15.93 4.49
CA HIS A 121 -1.43 15.21 5.73
C HIS A 121 -0.09 15.73 6.23
N LEU A 122 0.09 15.83 7.54
CA LEU A 122 1.30 16.37 8.16
C LEU A 122 1.99 15.24 8.96
N PRO A 123 2.91 14.46 8.36
CA PRO A 123 3.32 13.15 8.86
C PRO A 123 3.67 13.12 10.35
N HIS A 124 4.88 13.55 10.71
CA HIS A 124 5.35 13.52 12.10
C HIS A 124 4.67 14.59 12.97
N LEU A 125 4.04 15.61 12.38
CA LEU A 125 3.34 16.67 13.09
C LEU A 125 1.96 16.21 13.62
N GLU A 126 1.33 15.21 12.99
CA GLU A 126 0.06 14.62 13.44
C GLU A 126 0.23 13.47 14.44
N VAL A 127 1.45 12.92 14.60
CA VAL A 127 1.73 11.82 15.55
C VAL A 127 1.31 12.13 17.00
N PRO A 128 1.52 13.34 17.55
CA PRO A 128 1.05 13.67 18.90
C PRO A 128 -0.46 13.53 19.06
N LEU A 129 -1.26 13.73 18.00
CA LEU A 129 -2.70 13.54 18.04
C LEU A 129 -3.06 12.07 18.25
N SER A 130 -2.36 11.14 17.57
CA SER A 130 -2.55 9.69 17.78
C SER A 130 -2.18 9.26 19.20
N ALA A 131 -1.11 9.81 19.77
CA ALA A 131 -0.74 9.55 21.16
C ALA A 131 -1.81 10.07 22.14
N ALA A 132 -2.34 11.28 21.89
CA ALA A 132 -3.42 11.84 22.69
C ALA A 132 -4.70 10.98 22.60
N ARG A 133 -5.07 10.49 21.41
CA ARG A 133 -6.21 9.55 21.26
C ARG A 133 -6.03 8.29 22.09
N ALA A 134 -4.84 7.68 22.02
CA ALA A 134 -4.56 6.44 22.74
C ALA A 134 -4.62 6.60 24.26
N VAL A 135 -4.12 7.72 24.79
CA VAL A 135 -4.06 7.96 26.24
C VAL A 135 -5.37 8.53 26.80
N LEU A 136 -5.99 9.49 26.10
CA LEU A 136 -7.16 10.22 26.58
C LEU A 136 -8.49 9.53 26.24
N TRP A 137 -8.54 8.81 25.12
CA TRP A 137 -9.76 8.18 24.62
C TRP A 137 -9.67 6.66 24.49
N HIS A 138 -8.50 6.07 24.77
CA HIS A 138 -8.26 4.62 24.61
C HIS A 138 -8.62 4.11 23.22
N ASP A 139 -8.33 4.93 22.22
CA ASP A 139 -8.71 4.71 20.83
C ASP A 139 -7.47 4.71 19.93
N ALA A 140 -7.47 3.84 18.92
CA ALA A 140 -6.43 3.75 17.92
C ALA A 140 -6.76 4.69 16.74
N ALA A 141 -5.77 5.45 16.28
CA ALA A 141 -5.95 6.23 15.04
C ALA A 141 -6.20 5.32 13.82
N ILE A 142 -5.61 4.12 13.82
CA ILE A 142 -5.83 3.04 12.86
C ILE A 142 -5.37 1.71 13.49
N THR A 143 -6.08 0.62 13.21
CA THR A 143 -5.72 -0.76 13.59
C THR A 143 -6.26 -1.72 12.53
N PRO A 144 -5.62 -2.88 12.28
CA PRO A 144 -6.24 -3.93 11.48
C PRO A 144 -7.59 -4.37 12.09
N LEU A 145 -8.56 -4.71 11.25
CA LEU A 145 -9.88 -5.22 11.71
C LEU A 145 -9.79 -6.66 12.21
N GLY A 146 -8.95 -7.48 11.57
CA GLY A 146 -8.82 -8.90 11.85
C GLY A 146 -7.62 -9.50 11.13
N ALA A 147 -7.84 -10.63 10.44
CA ALA A 147 -6.81 -11.22 9.60
C ALA A 147 -6.39 -10.24 8.49
N PRO A 148 -5.12 -10.27 8.04
CA PRO A 148 -4.72 -9.52 6.86
C PRO A 148 -5.59 -9.90 5.65
N VAL A 149 -6.16 -8.91 4.98
CA VAL A 149 -6.82 -9.05 3.66
C VAL A 149 -5.85 -8.73 2.53
N LEU A 150 -4.83 -7.91 2.82
CA LEU A 150 -3.76 -7.53 1.90
C LEU A 150 -2.38 -7.78 2.53
N GLU A 151 -1.43 -8.12 1.68
CA GLU A 151 0.00 -8.25 1.97
C GLU A 151 0.79 -7.31 1.05
N VAL A 152 1.98 -6.90 1.50
CA VAL A 152 2.97 -6.32 0.60
C VAL A 152 4.03 -7.37 0.32
N ILE A 153 4.12 -7.80 -0.93
CA ILE A 153 5.03 -8.85 -1.38
C ILE A 153 6.29 -8.25 -2.00
N ALA A 154 7.41 -8.94 -1.87
CA ALA A 154 8.67 -8.52 -2.51
C ALA A 154 8.77 -9.03 -3.96
N LEU A 155 9.19 -8.16 -4.87
CA LEU A 155 9.53 -8.48 -6.26
C LEU A 155 10.99 -8.13 -6.53
N ALA A 156 11.69 -8.98 -7.27
CA ALA A 156 13.06 -8.73 -7.68
C ALA A 156 13.14 -7.47 -8.55
N LYS A 157 13.96 -6.50 -8.16
CA LYS A 157 14.18 -5.24 -8.90
C LYS A 157 15.23 -5.42 -10.00
N ARG A 158 16.07 -6.44 -9.90
CA ARG A 158 17.06 -6.83 -10.89
C ARG A 158 17.20 -8.35 -10.89
N THR A 159 18.05 -8.89 -11.75
CA THR A 159 18.47 -10.28 -11.61
C THR A 159 19.14 -10.47 -10.25
N LEU A 160 18.69 -11.48 -9.51
CA LEU A 160 19.26 -11.91 -8.25
C LEU A 160 19.87 -13.30 -8.44
N GLU A 161 21.10 -13.50 -8.01
CA GLU A 161 21.81 -14.76 -8.08
C GLU A 161 21.81 -15.50 -6.72
N PRO A 162 21.94 -16.83 -6.70
CA PRO A 162 22.05 -17.60 -5.46
C PRO A 162 23.20 -17.11 -4.57
N GLY A 163 22.95 -17.06 -3.26
CA GLY A 163 23.90 -16.58 -2.25
C GLY A 163 23.88 -15.07 -2.03
N GLU A 164 23.17 -14.30 -2.87
CA GLU A 164 22.97 -12.87 -2.62
C GLU A 164 22.07 -12.65 -1.40
N VAL A 165 22.43 -11.67 -0.56
CA VAL A 165 21.58 -11.22 0.55
C VAL A 165 20.73 -10.06 0.06
N LEU A 166 19.41 -10.17 0.22
CA LEU A 166 18.49 -9.10 -0.10
C LEU A 166 18.74 -7.90 0.82
N ASP A 167 18.89 -6.72 0.22
CA ASP A 167 18.93 -5.46 0.97
C ASP A 167 17.53 -5.11 1.50
N GLY A 168 17.34 -3.92 2.05
CA GLY A 168 16.03 -3.52 2.56
C GLY A 168 15.31 -2.52 1.67
N VAL A 169 14.17 -2.05 2.16
CA VAL A 169 13.27 -1.12 1.46
C VAL A 169 14.02 0.05 0.83
N GLY A 170 13.70 0.35 -0.44
CA GLY A 170 14.34 1.39 -1.24
C GLY A 170 15.74 1.05 -1.74
N GLY A 171 16.19 -0.18 -1.53
CA GLY A 171 17.46 -0.69 -2.04
C GLY A 171 17.45 -1.03 -3.52
N PHE A 172 18.39 -1.88 -3.91
CA PHE A 172 18.69 -2.32 -5.27
C PHE A 172 18.11 -3.69 -5.60
N ALA A 173 17.88 -4.57 -4.61
CA ALA A 173 17.55 -5.97 -4.88
C ALA A 173 16.06 -6.18 -5.16
N TRP A 174 15.17 -5.48 -4.47
CA TRP A 174 13.73 -5.70 -4.56
C TRP A 174 12.90 -4.42 -4.32
N TYR A 175 11.60 -4.50 -4.65
CA TYR A 175 10.57 -3.50 -4.35
C TYR A 175 9.27 -4.19 -3.95
N GLY A 176 8.36 -3.46 -3.30
CA GLY A 176 7.10 -3.99 -2.78
C GLY A 176 5.90 -3.71 -3.67
N LEU A 177 5.02 -4.71 -3.87
CA LEU A 177 3.68 -4.53 -4.44
C LEU A 177 2.62 -5.07 -3.49
N VAL A 178 1.40 -4.50 -3.54
CA VAL A 178 0.27 -5.03 -2.79
C VAL A 178 -0.30 -6.26 -3.49
N GLU A 179 -0.66 -7.28 -2.71
CA GLU A 179 -1.37 -8.47 -3.16
C GLU A 179 -2.44 -8.82 -2.12
N THR A 180 -3.47 -9.57 -2.51
CA THR A 180 -4.41 -10.15 -1.54
C THR A 180 -3.71 -11.18 -0.67
N ALA A 181 -4.04 -11.22 0.62
CA ALA A 181 -3.44 -12.19 1.55
C ALA A 181 -3.71 -13.64 1.12
N ALA A 182 -4.88 -13.91 0.53
CA ALA A 182 -5.25 -15.22 -0.02
C ALA A 182 -4.30 -15.63 -1.17
N THR A 183 -4.08 -14.75 -2.16
CA THR A 183 -3.15 -15.02 -3.26
C THR A 183 -1.72 -15.18 -2.73
N ALA A 184 -1.26 -14.28 -1.86
CA ALA A 184 0.07 -14.34 -1.27
C ALA A 184 0.35 -15.67 -0.54
N ALA A 185 -0.63 -16.15 0.24
CA ALA A 185 -0.53 -17.44 0.91
C ALA A 185 -0.51 -18.61 -0.10
N SER A 186 -1.42 -18.61 -1.08
CA SER A 186 -1.55 -19.68 -2.06
C SER A 186 -0.33 -19.83 -2.98
N GLU A 187 0.32 -18.71 -3.33
CA GLU A 187 1.52 -18.68 -4.18
C GLU A 187 2.83 -18.72 -3.38
N GLY A 188 2.77 -18.73 -2.05
CA GLY A 188 3.95 -18.72 -1.17
C GLY A 188 4.81 -17.46 -1.31
N LEU A 189 4.18 -16.30 -1.54
CA LEU A 189 4.88 -15.03 -1.77
C LEU A 189 5.51 -14.51 -0.49
N LEU A 190 6.75 -14.04 -0.58
CA LEU A 190 7.51 -13.51 0.55
C LEU A 190 6.98 -12.12 0.92
N PRO A 191 6.47 -11.92 2.15
CA PRO A 191 6.13 -10.60 2.64
C PRO A 191 7.38 -9.73 2.68
N MET A 192 7.26 -8.50 2.19
CA MET A 192 8.35 -7.51 2.14
C MET A 192 9.07 -7.36 3.50
N GLY A 193 8.33 -7.41 4.60
CA GLY A 193 8.90 -7.26 5.95
C GLY A 193 9.85 -8.40 6.36
N LEU A 194 9.89 -9.50 5.62
CA LEU A 194 10.81 -10.62 5.80
C LEU A 194 11.91 -10.69 4.74
N ALA A 195 11.90 -9.79 3.75
CA ALA A 195 12.85 -9.83 2.64
C ALA A 195 14.24 -9.33 3.06
N GLU A 196 14.33 -8.27 3.86
CA GLU A 196 15.63 -7.71 4.28
C GLU A 196 16.46 -8.74 5.07
N GLY A 197 17.67 -9.02 4.58
CA GLY A 197 18.57 -10.00 5.18
C GLY A 197 18.31 -11.46 4.75
N ALA A 198 17.25 -11.74 3.99
CA ALA A 198 17.04 -13.08 3.44
C ALA A 198 18.09 -13.40 2.36
N THR A 199 18.51 -14.66 2.28
CA THR A 199 19.54 -15.11 1.33
C THR A 199 18.90 -15.84 0.16
N VAL A 200 19.17 -15.41 -1.07
CA VAL A 200 18.62 -15.99 -2.29
C VAL A 200 19.15 -17.41 -2.50
N THR A 201 18.27 -18.39 -2.71
CA THR A 201 18.63 -19.81 -2.90
C THR A 201 18.68 -20.21 -4.38
N ARG A 202 17.96 -19.48 -5.24
CA ARG A 202 17.94 -19.70 -6.69
C ARG A 202 17.88 -18.40 -7.46
N ARG A 203 18.35 -18.43 -8.70
CA ARG A 203 18.35 -17.25 -9.58
C ARG A 203 16.93 -16.75 -9.85
N LEU A 204 16.71 -15.44 -9.70
CA LEU A 204 15.44 -14.76 -9.99
C LEU A 204 15.66 -13.69 -11.06
N ALA A 205 14.73 -13.61 -12.02
CA ALA A 205 14.72 -12.55 -13.03
C ALA A 205 14.09 -11.26 -12.47
N PRO A 206 14.37 -10.08 -13.05
CA PRO A 206 13.64 -8.86 -12.70
C PRO A 206 12.11 -9.04 -12.78
N ASP A 207 11.39 -8.34 -11.91
CA ASP A 207 9.93 -8.37 -11.73
C ASP A 207 9.35 -9.74 -11.33
N THR A 208 10.20 -10.70 -10.95
CA THR A 208 9.73 -11.97 -10.40
C THR A 208 9.30 -11.78 -8.93
N PRO A 209 8.07 -12.17 -8.55
CA PRO A 209 7.68 -12.26 -7.15
C PRO A 209 8.60 -13.23 -6.40
N ILE A 210 9.21 -12.75 -5.33
CA ILE A 210 10.07 -13.55 -4.48
C ILE A 210 9.17 -14.41 -3.60
N ARG A 211 9.40 -15.71 -3.60
CA ARG A 211 8.67 -16.69 -2.76
C ARG A 211 9.49 -17.10 -1.56
N TYR A 212 8.85 -17.68 -0.56
CA TYR A 212 9.54 -18.33 0.55
C TYR A 212 10.54 -19.40 0.08
N ASP A 213 10.21 -20.16 -0.95
CA ASP A 213 11.10 -21.20 -1.51
C ASP A 213 12.33 -20.63 -2.25
N ASP A 214 12.32 -19.33 -2.56
CA ASP A 214 13.40 -18.66 -3.29
C ASP A 214 14.49 -18.11 -2.37
N VAL A 215 14.25 -18.12 -1.05
CA VAL A 215 15.13 -17.51 -0.07
C VAL A 215 15.22 -18.31 1.24
N GLU A 216 16.34 -18.18 1.94
CA GLU A 216 16.44 -18.49 3.35
C GLU A 216 16.14 -17.20 4.14
N VAL A 217 14.98 -17.16 4.79
CA VAL A 217 14.56 -16.02 5.61
C VAL A 217 15.44 -15.92 6.86
N ALA A 218 16.03 -14.74 7.09
CA ALA A 218 16.84 -14.50 8.27
C ALA A 218 16.03 -14.66 9.57
N ASP A 219 16.63 -15.28 10.59
CA ASP A 219 16.02 -15.30 11.91
C ASP A 219 16.03 -13.89 12.51
N SER A 220 14.86 -13.42 12.90
CA SER A 220 14.65 -12.05 13.39
C SER A 220 13.41 -11.99 14.28
N SER A 221 13.30 -10.94 15.09
CA SER A 221 12.09 -10.69 15.88
C SER A 221 10.85 -10.55 14.97
N VAL A 222 10.99 -9.93 13.81
CA VAL A 222 9.91 -9.78 12.82
C VAL A 222 9.47 -11.15 12.30
N ALA A 223 10.42 -12.03 11.92
CA ALA A 223 10.10 -13.39 11.47
C ALA A 223 9.40 -14.20 12.57
N ASN A 224 9.83 -14.05 13.83
CA ASN A 224 9.19 -14.70 14.98
C ASN A 224 7.76 -14.20 15.22
N VAL A 225 7.53 -12.89 15.21
CA VAL A 225 6.19 -12.30 15.37
C VAL A 225 5.28 -12.68 14.20
N ARG A 226 5.82 -12.69 12.98
CA ARG A 226 5.07 -13.10 11.79
C ARG A 226 4.62 -14.55 11.88
N ARG A 227 5.51 -15.48 12.23
CA ARG A 227 5.14 -16.89 12.49
C ARG A 227 4.07 -17.02 13.57
N ALA A 228 4.16 -16.23 14.64
CA ALA A 228 3.14 -16.22 15.68
C ALA A 228 1.79 -15.66 15.17
N GLN A 229 1.83 -14.63 14.32
CA GLN A 229 0.66 -14.04 13.67
C GLN A 229 -0.04 -15.05 12.74
N ASP A 230 0.73 -15.77 11.90
CA ASP A 230 0.17 -16.76 10.96
C ASP A 230 -0.52 -17.93 11.68
N ASN A 231 -0.11 -18.22 12.92
CA ASN A 231 -0.70 -19.27 13.76
C ASN A 231 -1.91 -18.81 14.61
N ARG A 232 -2.30 -17.53 14.53
CA ARG A 232 -3.44 -17.01 15.31
C ARG A 232 -4.76 -17.25 14.58
N ALA A 233 -5.80 -17.50 15.38
CA ALA A 233 -7.17 -17.27 14.93
C ALA A 233 -7.45 -15.77 15.01
N PHE A 234 -7.94 -15.21 13.91
CA PHE A 234 -8.34 -13.80 13.84
C PHE A 234 -9.86 -13.67 13.99
N PRO A 235 -10.35 -12.54 14.51
CA PRO A 235 -11.77 -12.21 14.39
C PRO A 235 -12.15 -12.02 12.91
N GLU A 236 -13.39 -12.36 12.58
CA GLU A 236 -13.98 -12.02 11.28
C GLU A 236 -14.09 -10.49 11.14
N PRO A 237 -13.86 -9.93 9.93
CA PRO A 237 -14.02 -8.50 9.65
C PRO A 237 -15.43 -7.96 9.92
#